data_AF-A0A932YU94-F1
#
_entry.id   AF-A0A932YU94-F1
#
_cell.length_a   1.000
_cell.length_b   1.000
_cell.length_c   1.000
_cell.angle_alpha   90.00
_cell.angle_beta   90.00
_cell.angle_gamma   90.00
#
_symmetry.space_group_name_H-M   'P 1'
#
loop_
_entity.id
_entity.type
_entity.pdbx_description
1 polymer ?
#
loop_
_entity_poly.entity_id
_entity_poly.type
_entity_poly.pdbx_seq_one_letter_code
_entity_poly.pdbx_strand_id
1 'polypeptide(L)'
;MILSAHFLVGAAVATKIGNPFWGAIAALLSHYFFDLFPAWEYNITNIYARQWRKSFWDFSKVFFDIFTGVLIFLFFFKDLFLGALGGFFAMVPDALTLLMIVFEKNGVLQWHYRIHKNFNYFKNKKIPPLLGITAEILIYLIAIFLLQQS
;
A
#
# COMPACT_ATOMS: atom_id res chain seq x y z
N MET A 1 3.36 0.59 4.78
CA MET A 1 2.18 1.35 5.32
C MET A 1 0.94 0.47 5.19
N ILE A 2 -0.24 0.84 5.68
CA ILE A 2 -1.47 0.08 5.35
C ILE A 2 -1.83 0.18 3.85
N LEU A 3 -2.48 -0.84 3.29
CA LEU A 3 -2.67 -0.98 1.84
C LEU A 3 -3.55 0.13 1.25
N SER A 4 -4.58 0.54 1.98
CA SER A 4 -5.46 1.63 1.53
C SER A 4 -4.74 2.97 1.38
N ALA A 5 -3.75 3.24 2.23
CA ALA A 5 -2.94 4.45 2.12
C ALA A 5 -2.08 4.40 0.84
N HIS A 6 -1.47 3.26 0.52
CA HIS A 6 -0.76 3.06 -0.75
C HIS A 6 -1.70 3.22 -1.96
N PHE A 7 -2.89 2.63 -1.90
CA PHE A 7 -3.89 2.75 -2.95
C PHE A 7 -4.27 4.21 -3.22
N LEU A 8 -4.65 4.95 -2.19
CA LEU A 8 -5.10 6.35 -2.32
C LEU A 8 -3.98 7.27 -2.81
N VAL A 9 -2.76 7.10 -2.30
CA VAL A 9 -1.59 7.86 -2.77
C VAL A 9 -1.27 7.54 -4.22
N GLY A 10 -1.21 6.27 -4.59
CA GLY A 10 -0.95 5.85 -5.97
C GLY A 10 -1.98 6.41 -6.94
N ALA A 11 -3.24 6.36 -6.55
CA ALA A 11 -4.34 6.94 -7.31
C ALA A 11 -4.20 8.48 -7.43
N ALA A 12 -3.80 9.18 -6.37
CA ALA A 12 -3.53 10.63 -6.41
C ALA A 12 -2.36 11.00 -7.31
N VAL A 13 -1.27 10.24 -7.24
CA VAL A 13 -0.08 10.48 -8.08
C VAL A 13 -0.41 10.25 -9.55
N ALA A 14 -1.07 9.15 -9.90
CA ALA A 14 -1.39 8.82 -11.28
C ALA A 14 -2.35 9.86 -11.91
N THR A 15 -3.38 10.27 -11.18
CA THR A 15 -4.33 11.30 -11.67
C THR A 15 -3.64 12.65 -11.87
N LYS A 16 -2.69 13.04 -11.00
CA LYS A 16 -1.92 14.28 -11.18
C LYS A 16 -0.99 14.27 -12.38
N ILE A 17 -0.45 13.11 -12.73
CA ILE A 17 0.40 12.98 -13.91
C ILE A 17 -0.42 13.01 -15.21
N GLY A 18 -1.68 12.54 -15.17
CA GLY A 18 -2.60 12.60 -16.31
C GLY A 18 -2.29 11.64 -17.46
N ASN A 19 -1.09 11.04 -17.49
CA ASN A 19 -0.69 10.03 -18.45
C ASN A 19 -0.70 8.62 -17.83
N PRO A 20 -1.38 7.62 -18.41
CA PRO A 20 -1.48 6.27 -17.81
C PRO A 20 -0.13 5.59 -17.56
N PHE A 21 0.81 5.66 -18.51
CA PHE A 21 2.09 4.97 -18.42
C PHE A 21 2.98 5.59 -17.34
N TRP A 22 3.18 6.91 -17.40
CA TRP A 22 3.97 7.63 -16.39
C TRP A 22 3.28 7.65 -15.02
N GLY A 23 1.95 7.69 -15.00
CA GLY A 23 1.14 7.59 -13.80
C GLY A 23 1.33 6.26 -13.08
N ALA A 24 1.30 5.14 -13.81
CA ALA A 24 1.55 3.81 -13.26
C ALA A 24 2.98 3.68 -12.68
N ILE A 25 4.00 4.16 -13.40
CA ILE A 25 5.39 4.14 -12.92
C ILE A 25 5.53 4.97 -11.65
N ALA A 26 5.01 6.19 -11.64
CA ALA A 26 5.11 7.07 -10.48
C ALA A 26 4.31 6.54 -9.28
N ALA A 27 3.15 5.91 -9.51
CA ALA A 27 2.39 5.26 -8.45
C ALA A 27 3.19 4.11 -7.82
N LEU A 28 3.84 3.27 -8.63
CA LEU A 28 4.72 2.21 -8.13
C LEU A 28 5.90 2.78 -7.33
N LEU A 29 6.53 3.86 -7.79
CA LEU A 29 7.62 4.51 -7.06
C LEU A 29 7.14 5.16 -5.76
N SER A 30 5.93 5.70 -5.76
CA SER A 30 5.32 6.30 -4.56
C SER A 30 5.17 5.27 -3.44
N HIS A 31 4.89 4.00 -3.76
CA HIS A 31 4.86 2.92 -2.77
C HIS A 31 6.14 2.89 -1.93
N TYR A 32 7.29 2.76 -2.60
CA TYR A 32 8.58 2.65 -1.94
C TYR A 32 8.97 3.93 -1.20
N PHE A 33 8.61 5.09 -1.75
CA PHE A 33 8.87 6.38 -1.10
C PHE A 33 8.09 6.51 0.21
N PHE A 34 6.81 6.13 0.23
CA PHE A 34 5.99 6.26 1.42
C PHE A 34 6.25 5.16 2.47
N ASP A 35 6.78 4.00 2.07
CA ASP A 35 7.30 2.99 3.00
C ASP A 35 8.54 3.44 3.79
N LEU A 36 9.21 4.52 3.35
CA LEU A 36 10.28 5.16 4.12
C LEU A 36 9.75 5.95 5.33
N PHE A 37 8.44 6.15 5.47
CA PHE A 37 7.87 6.88 6.60
C PHE A 37 7.43 5.95 7.72
N PRO A 38 7.43 6.40 8.98
CA PRO A 38 6.87 5.64 10.08
C PRO A 38 5.39 5.38 9.84
N ALA A 39 4.99 4.12 9.84
CA ALA A 39 3.61 3.68 9.66
C ALA A 39 3.21 2.71 10.77
N TRP A 40 1.94 2.71 11.14
CA TRP A 40 1.39 1.72 12.06
C TRP A 40 0.78 0.57 11.24
N GLU A 41 1.17 -0.66 11.53
CA GLU A 41 0.62 -1.83 10.83
C GLU A 41 -0.16 -2.72 11.80
N TYR A 42 -1.28 -3.24 11.32
CA TYR A 42 -2.00 -4.30 12.02
C TYR A 42 -1.28 -5.64 11.86
N ASN A 43 -1.48 -6.51 12.85
CA ASN A 43 -0.78 -7.78 12.89
C ASN A 43 -1.44 -8.83 11.97
N ILE A 44 -0.64 -9.44 11.09
CA ILE A 44 -1.01 -10.54 10.16
C ILE A 44 -0.12 -11.79 10.35
N THR A 45 0.21 -12.14 11.59
CA THR A 45 1.13 -13.24 11.93
C THR A 45 0.74 -14.59 11.33
N ASN A 46 -0.54 -14.94 11.22
CA ASN A 46 -0.94 -16.25 10.71
C ASN A 46 -0.67 -16.36 9.21
N ILE A 47 -0.77 -15.26 8.46
CA ILE A 47 -0.40 -15.22 7.03
C ILE A 47 1.11 -15.45 6.89
N TYR A 48 1.95 -14.71 7.62
CA TYR A 48 3.41 -14.91 7.58
C TYR A 48 3.83 -16.31 8.04
N ALA A 49 3.16 -16.86 9.05
CA ALA A 49 3.39 -18.23 9.53
C ALA A 49 2.73 -19.31 8.66
N ARG A 50 2.04 -18.94 7.56
CA ARG A 50 1.31 -19.83 6.65
C ARG A 50 0.29 -20.73 7.33
N GLN A 51 -0.29 -20.28 8.44
CA GLN A 51 -1.32 -20.99 9.16
C GLN A 51 -2.69 -20.73 8.52
N TRP A 52 -2.86 -21.11 7.25
CA TRP A 52 -4.01 -20.72 6.40
C TRP A 52 -5.38 -20.93 7.05
N ARG A 53 -5.56 -22.01 7.82
CA ARG A 53 -6.81 -22.31 8.55
C ARG A 53 -7.15 -21.26 9.62
N LYS A 54 -6.15 -20.58 10.18
CA LYS A 54 -6.29 -19.51 11.19
C LYS A 54 -6.19 -18.11 10.58
N SER A 55 -5.77 -18.00 9.32
CA SER A 55 -5.55 -16.72 8.65
C SER A 55 -6.82 -15.98 8.24
N PHE A 56 -8.02 -16.53 8.46
CA PHE A 56 -9.29 -15.88 8.11
C PHE A 56 -9.39 -14.45 8.65
N TRP A 57 -9.05 -14.24 9.93
CA TRP A 57 -9.09 -12.91 10.54
C TRP A 57 -8.01 -11.97 9.99
N ASP A 58 -6.84 -12.49 9.63
CA ASP A 58 -5.78 -11.68 9.05
C ASP A 58 -6.13 -11.25 7.63
N PHE A 59 -6.70 -12.15 6.82
CA PHE A 59 -7.23 -11.80 5.51
C PHE A 59 -8.39 -10.80 5.59
N SER A 60 -9.25 -10.94 6.60
CA SER A 60 -10.35 -9.99 6.81
C SER A 60 -9.85 -8.57 7.08
N LYS A 61 -8.79 -8.41 7.91
CA LYS A 61 -8.16 -7.10 8.14
C LYS A 61 -7.64 -6.49 6.83
N VAL A 62 -6.89 -7.26 6.04
CA VAL A 62 -6.35 -6.81 4.74
C VAL A 62 -7.48 -6.46 3.77
N PHE A 63 -8.54 -7.26 3.74
CA PHE A 63 -9.71 -6.99 2.92
C PHE A 63 -10.40 -5.69 3.32
N PHE A 64 -10.69 -5.48 4.60
CA PHE A 64 -11.34 -4.26 5.08
C PHE A 64 -10.47 -3.02 4.88
N ASP A 65 -9.15 -3.16 5.02
CA ASP A 65 -8.17 -2.12 4.70
C ASP A 65 -8.32 -1.69 3.23
N ILE A 66 -8.08 -2.58 2.27
CA ILE A 66 -8.24 -2.29 0.83
C ILE A 66 -9.64 -1.76 0.52
N PHE A 67 -10.68 -2.41 1.04
CA PHE A 67 -12.07 -2.04 0.80
C PHE A 67 -12.36 -0.61 1.23
N THR A 68 -11.86 -0.18 2.38
CA THR A 68 -12.01 1.19 2.87
C THR A 68 -11.29 2.18 1.96
N GLY A 69 -10.06 1.85 1.51
CA GLY A 69 -9.32 2.66 0.55
C GLY A 69 -10.05 2.83 -0.78
N VAL A 70 -10.62 1.74 -1.31
CA VAL A 70 -11.41 1.75 -2.55
C VAL A 70 -12.71 2.55 -2.37
N LEU A 71 -13.40 2.42 -1.23
CA LEU A 71 -14.60 3.21 -0.96
C LEU A 71 -14.28 4.71 -0.94
N ILE A 72 -13.26 5.13 -0.18
CA ILE A 72 -12.81 6.53 -0.15
C ILE A 72 -12.47 7.00 -1.56
N PHE A 73 -11.74 6.19 -2.33
CA PHE A 73 -11.43 6.49 -3.72
C PHE A 73 -12.69 6.75 -4.56
N LEU A 74 -13.68 5.87 -4.52
CA LEU A 74 -14.90 6.02 -5.31
C LEU A 74 -15.72 7.27 -4.91
N PHE A 75 -15.63 7.71 -3.65
CA PHE A 75 -16.34 8.91 -3.20
C PHE A 75 -15.66 10.23 -3.61
N PHE A 76 -14.32 10.25 -3.69
CA PHE A 76 -13.57 11.51 -3.88
C PHE A 76 -12.96 11.68 -5.28
N PHE A 77 -12.86 10.62 -6.09
CA PHE A 77 -12.15 10.68 -7.37
C PHE A 77 -13.06 10.87 -8.57
N LYS A 78 -12.69 11.81 -9.43
CA LYS A 78 -13.37 12.07 -10.71
C LYS A 78 -12.86 11.17 -11.84
N ASP A 79 -11.55 11.11 -12.01
CA ASP A 79 -10.93 10.21 -13.00
C ASP A 79 -10.71 8.83 -12.40
N LEU A 80 -11.75 8.00 -12.52
CA LEU A 80 -11.77 6.66 -11.97
C LEU A 80 -10.76 5.74 -12.68
N PHE A 81 -10.48 5.96 -13.96
CA PHE A 81 -9.58 5.07 -14.71
C PHE A 81 -8.12 5.28 -14.29
N LEU A 82 -7.61 6.51 -14.37
CA LEU A 82 -6.23 6.80 -13.98
C LEU A 82 -6.00 6.56 -12.49
N GLY A 83 -6.98 6.91 -11.66
CA GLY A 83 -6.88 6.68 -10.22
C GLY A 83 -6.88 5.20 -9.87
N ALA A 84 -7.77 4.38 -10.44
CA ALA A 84 -7.76 2.93 -10.20
C ALA A 84 -6.47 2.28 -10.71
N LEU A 85 -5.96 2.71 -11.87
CA LEU A 85 -4.69 2.26 -12.41
C LEU A 85 -3.53 2.58 -11.44
N GLY A 86 -3.44 3.82 -10.97
CA GLY A 86 -2.43 4.24 -10.02
C GLY A 86 -2.52 3.48 -8.70
N GLY A 87 -3.71 3.38 -8.13
CA GLY A 87 -3.93 2.65 -6.88
C GLY A 87 -3.58 1.17 -7.01
N PHE A 88 -3.92 0.53 -8.14
CA PHE A 88 -3.52 -0.84 -8.43
C PHE A 88 -2.00 -0.99 -8.46
N PHE A 89 -1.28 -0.16 -9.23
CA PHE A 89 0.17 -0.26 -9.37
C PHE A 89 0.92 0.07 -8.07
N ALA A 90 0.38 0.96 -7.24
CA ALA A 90 0.95 1.21 -5.92
C ALA A 90 0.84 -0.01 -4.98
N MET A 91 -0.19 -0.86 -5.10
CA MET A 91 -0.33 -2.05 -4.26
C MET A 91 0.48 -3.27 -4.75
N VAL A 92 1.03 -3.22 -5.98
CA VAL A 92 1.76 -4.35 -6.58
C VAL A 92 2.90 -4.86 -5.69
N PRO A 93 3.75 -4.01 -5.07
CA PRO A 93 4.84 -4.48 -4.21
C PRO A 93 4.36 -5.34 -3.04
N ASP A 94 3.25 -4.96 -2.40
CA ASP A 94 2.67 -5.71 -1.29
C ASP A 94 2.03 -7.02 -1.76
N ALA A 95 1.35 -7.00 -2.91
CA ALA A 95 0.79 -8.20 -3.52
C ALA A 95 1.89 -9.22 -3.89
N LEU A 96 3.02 -8.75 -4.41
CA LEU A 96 4.20 -9.58 -4.68
C LEU A 96 4.82 -10.14 -3.39
N THR A 97 4.80 -9.38 -2.29
CA THR A 97 5.21 -9.87 -0.98
C THR A 97 4.28 -10.98 -0.47
N LEU A 98 2.95 -10.83 -0.63
CA LEU A 98 2.00 -11.90 -0.31
C LEU A 98 2.23 -13.15 -1.19
N LEU A 99 2.47 -12.96 -2.50
CA LEU A 99 2.81 -14.06 -3.41
C LEU A 99 4.12 -14.75 -3.01
N MET A 100 5.12 -14.02 -2.53
CA MET A 100 6.36 -14.60 -2.01
C MET A 100 6.07 -15.51 -0.81
N ILE A 101 5.16 -15.12 0.08
CA ILE A 101 4.75 -15.96 1.22
C ILE A 101 4.11 -17.26 0.73
N VAL A 102 3.34 -17.23 -0.37
CA VAL A 102 2.72 -18.44 -0.95
C VAL A 102 3.73 -19.29 -1.72
N PHE A 103 4.63 -18.68 -2.49
CA PHE A 103 5.57 -19.32 -3.41
C PHE A 103 7.03 -19.08 -3.02
N GLU A 104 7.41 -19.51 -1.81
CA GLU A 104 8.73 -19.22 -1.20
C GLU A 104 9.93 -19.55 -2.07
N LYS A 105 9.85 -20.63 -2.85
CA LYS A 105 10.96 -21.15 -3.64
C LYS A 105 11.23 -20.32 -4.91
N ASN A 106 10.38 -19.34 -5.21
CA ASN A 106 10.57 -18.48 -6.37
C ASN A 106 11.64 -17.41 -6.10
N GLY A 107 12.79 -17.53 -6.78
CA GLY A 107 13.93 -16.62 -6.60
C GLY A 107 13.64 -15.16 -6.96
N VAL A 108 12.74 -14.89 -7.92
CA VAL A 108 12.34 -13.53 -8.31
C VAL A 108 11.53 -12.88 -7.21
N LEU A 109 10.57 -13.61 -6.63
CA LEU A 109 9.75 -13.12 -5.52
C LEU A 109 10.59 -12.88 -4.25
N GLN A 110 11.58 -13.74 -3.99
CA GLN A 110 12.54 -13.54 -2.90
C GLN A 110 13.41 -12.29 -3.13
N TRP A 111 13.84 -12.06 -4.36
CA TRP A 111 14.60 -10.86 -4.71
C TRP A 111 13.76 -9.59 -4.51
N HIS A 112 12.52 -9.57 -5.01
CA HIS A 112 11.57 -8.48 -4.77
C HIS A 112 11.36 -8.23 -3.28
N TYR A 113 11.08 -9.28 -2.50
CA TYR A 113 10.86 -9.16 -1.06
C TYR A 113 12.06 -8.55 -0.33
N ARG A 114 13.29 -8.90 -0.72
CA ARG A 114 14.50 -8.27 -0.15
C ARG A 114 14.56 -6.78 -0.44
N ILE A 115 14.22 -6.37 -1.66
CA ILE A 115 14.16 -4.95 -2.04
C ILE A 115 13.09 -4.25 -1.21
N HIS A 116 11.86 -4.75 -1.23
CA HIS A 116 10.72 -4.19 -0.50
C HIS A 116 11.00 -4.07 1.01
N LYS A 117 11.67 -5.06 1.61
CA LYS A 117 12.07 -5.03 3.01
C LYS A 117 13.11 -3.94 3.32
N ASN A 118 14.00 -3.61 2.38
CA ASN A 118 15.00 -2.56 2.59
C ASN A 118 14.38 -1.15 2.64
N PHE A 119 13.26 -0.94 1.93
CA PHE A 119 12.51 0.33 1.99
C PHE A 119 11.66 0.47 3.25
N ASN A 120 11.33 -0.65 3.91
CA ASN A 120 10.68 -0.67 5.22
C ASN A 120 11.65 -0.34 6.37
N TYR A 121 12.43 0.73 6.23
CA TYR A 121 13.52 1.10 7.14
C TYR A 121 13.04 1.28 8.59
N PHE A 122 11.85 1.84 8.77
CA PHE A 122 11.28 2.15 10.08
C PHE A 122 10.55 0.97 10.73
N LYS A 123 10.20 -0.07 9.98
CA LYS A 123 9.45 -1.24 10.45
C LYS A 123 10.19 -2.04 11.54
N ASN A 124 11.51 -2.02 11.54
CA ASN A 124 12.35 -2.71 12.53
C ASN A 124 12.70 -1.82 13.74
N LYS A 125 12.32 -0.54 13.75
CA LYS A 125 12.56 0.36 14.87
C LYS A 125 11.33 0.39 15.77
N LYS A 126 11.55 0.46 17.10
CA LYS A 126 10.45 0.69 18.06
C LYS A 126 9.95 2.13 17.91
N ILE A 127 8.97 2.33 17.03
CA ILE A 127 8.35 3.62 16.82
C ILE A 127 7.09 3.69 17.69
N PRO A 128 6.86 4.79 18.42
CA PRO A 128 5.63 4.98 19.16
C PRO A 128 4.42 4.86 18.21
N PRO A 129 3.39 4.05 18.53
CA PRO A 129 2.22 3.88 17.67
C PRO A 129 1.56 5.20 17.27
N LEU A 130 1.55 6.18 18.19
CA LEU A 130 1.01 7.52 17.94
C LEU A 130 1.67 8.22 16.75
N LEU A 131 2.99 8.06 16.59
CA LEU A 131 3.73 8.71 15.50
C LEU A 131 3.42 8.04 14.15
N GLY A 132 3.33 6.71 14.12
CA GLY A 132 2.92 5.97 12.91
C GLY A 132 1.50 6.33 12.48
N ILE A 133 0.54 6.34 13.42
CA ILE A 133 -0.86 6.71 13.16
C ILE A 133 -0.95 8.16 12.65
N THR A 134 -0.20 9.08 13.28
CA THR A 134 -0.22 10.50 12.87
C THR A 134 0.32 10.67 11.45
N ALA A 135 1.43 9.98 11.12
CA ALA A 135 2.01 10.03 9.78
C ALA A 135 1.05 9.45 8.73
N GLU A 136 0.40 8.33 9.01
CA GLU A 136 -0.61 7.75 8.11
C GLU A 136 -1.78 8.70 7.88
N ILE A 137 -2.36 9.28 8.95
CA ILE A 137 -3.45 10.25 8.83
C ILE A 137 -3.04 11.43 7.95
N LEU A 138 -1.82 11.96 8.13
CA LEU A 138 -1.31 13.05 7.30
C LEU A 138 -1.19 12.64 5.82
N ILE A 139 -0.69 11.43 5.54
CA ILE A 139 -0.57 10.91 4.17
C ILE A 139 -1.95 10.76 3.53
N TYR A 140 -2.95 10.26 4.27
CA TYR A 140 -4.34 10.21 3.81
C TYR A 140 -4.89 11.59 3.47
N LEU A 141 -4.72 12.56 4.36
CA LEU A 141 -5.23 13.92 4.16
C LEU A 141 -4.55 14.58 2.97
N ILE A 142 -3.24 14.40 2.80
CA ILE A 142 -2.49 14.90 1.65
C ILE A 142 -2.98 14.25 0.36
N ALA A 143 -3.18 12.93 0.35
CA ALA A 143 -3.74 12.24 -0.81
C ALA A 143 -5.10 12.84 -1.17
N ILE A 144 -6.06 12.87 -0.23
CA ILE A 144 -7.41 13.42 -0.43
C ILE A 144 -7.36 14.87 -0.92
N PHE A 145 -6.50 15.70 -0.35
CA PHE A 145 -6.34 17.09 -0.75
C PHE A 145 -5.83 17.23 -2.20
N LEU A 146 -4.77 16.48 -2.56
CA LEU A 146 -4.26 16.48 -3.93
C LEU A 146 -5.33 16.06 -4.92
N LEU A 147 -6.18 15.12 -4.53
CA LEU A 147 -7.25 14.58 -5.35
C LEU A 147 -8.38 15.56 -5.63
N GLN A 148 -8.74 16.39 -4.66
CA GLN A 148 -9.76 17.42 -4.86
C GLN A 148 -9.35 18.47 -5.89
N GLN A 149 -8.05 18.64 -6.13
CA GLN A 149 -7.51 19.58 -7.11
C GLN A 149 -7.38 18.98 -8.52
N SER A 150 -7.75 17.71 -8.71
CA SER A 150 -7.73 17.02 -10.01
C SER A 150 -9.12 17.08 -10.66
#